data_AF-A0A133NAV1-F1
#
_entry.id   AF-A0A133NAV1-F1
#
_cell.length_a   1.000
_cell.length_b   1.000
_cell.length_c   1.000
_cell.angle_alpha   90.00
_cell.angle_beta   90.00
_cell.angle_gamma   90.00
#
_symmetry.space_group_name_H-M   'P 1'
#
loop_
_entity.id
_entity.type
_entity.pdbx_description
1 polymer ?
#
loop_
_entity_poly.entity_id
_entity_poly.type
_entity_poly.pdbx_seq_one_letter_code
_entity_poly.pdbx_strand_id
1 'polypeptide(L)'
;MLRVKSVETAFQASPNQYVQGAIDALGIFDNIIQPVFPYPFSNIALIFSFEKMDRPTVFEIRINAPDDSLISQGEFGVMPDSFGNGRKIVNLSNFLVAERGLYSVDILEKVSEDKVNFLKTEELFMADYPPKRRFSQEEIQEILATDGVIKMVKTDYKPVKYIQDETLEPIHFQLFLDPSEEVEEGFVAFPENDKVEIRGEIFDLTGIRRQIEWMFGQEMPKEEETKEETTEE
;
A
#
# COMPACT_ATOMS: atom_id res chain seq x y z
N MET A 1 28.58 21.33 2.75
CA MET A 1 28.50 19.99 3.34
C MET A 1 27.34 19.28 2.68
N LEU A 2 27.62 18.10 2.13
CA LEU A 2 26.66 17.21 1.49
C LEU A 2 25.36 17.11 2.31
N ARG A 3 24.22 17.20 1.63
CA ARG A 3 22.91 17.08 2.26
C ARG A 3 21.97 16.25 1.41
N VAL A 4 21.22 15.37 2.07
CA VAL A 4 19.99 14.83 1.51
C VAL A 4 18.98 15.98 1.50
N LYS A 5 18.47 16.31 0.31
CA LYS A 5 17.47 17.37 0.12
C LYS A 5 16.06 16.81 0.32
N SER A 6 15.78 15.67 -0.32
CA SER A 6 14.51 14.97 -0.23
C SER A 6 14.66 13.53 -0.73
N VAL A 7 13.74 12.69 -0.27
CA VAL A 7 13.44 11.41 -0.91
C VAL A 7 11.94 11.41 -1.18
N GLU A 8 11.57 11.19 -2.44
CA GLU A 8 10.17 11.08 -2.84
C GLU A 8 9.86 9.65 -3.29
N THR A 9 8.70 9.15 -2.86
CA THR A 9 8.17 7.85 -3.31
C THR A 9 7.16 8.10 -4.43
N ALA A 10 7.23 7.33 -5.50
CA ALA A 10 6.31 7.42 -6.64
C ALA A 10 5.91 6.03 -7.15
N PHE A 11 4.77 5.93 -7.84
CA PHE A 11 4.37 4.70 -8.53
C PHE A 11 5.36 4.35 -9.66
N GLN A 12 5.84 5.37 -10.37
CA GLN A 12 6.84 5.21 -11.41
C GLN A 12 7.66 6.49 -11.53
N ALA A 13 8.96 6.36 -11.80
CA ALA A 13 9.80 7.50 -12.15
C ALA A 13 10.82 7.13 -13.22
N SER A 14 11.13 8.10 -14.09
CA SER A 14 12.16 7.98 -15.11
C SER A 14 12.84 9.32 -15.40
N PRO A 15 14.11 9.34 -15.84
CA PRO A 15 14.73 10.58 -16.30
C PRO A 15 13.95 11.14 -17.50
N ASN A 16 13.69 12.44 -17.50
CA ASN A 16 13.01 13.08 -18.62
C ASN A 16 13.93 13.08 -19.86
N GLN A 17 13.39 12.66 -21.00
CA GLN A 17 14.16 12.52 -22.25
C GLN A 17 14.47 13.85 -22.94
N TYR A 18 13.70 14.90 -22.63
CA TYR A 18 13.74 16.19 -23.32
C TYR A 18 14.38 17.30 -22.48
N VAL A 19 14.33 17.19 -21.15
CA VAL A 19 14.85 18.18 -20.20
C VAL A 19 15.93 17.54 -19.34
N GLN A 20 17.18 17.93 -19.60
CA GLN A 20 18.34 17.42 -18.87
C GLN A 20 18.19 17.67 -17.35
N GLY A 21 18.33 16.61 -16.55
CA GLY A 21 18.25 16.68 -15.08
C GLY A 21 16.82 16.71 -14.52
N ALA A 22 15.79 16.79 -15.36
CA ALA A 22 14.41 16.60 -14.94
C ALA A 22 14.06 15.12 -14.80
N ILE A 23 13.06 14.85 -13.97
CA ILE A 23 12.53 13.51 -13.70
C ILE A 23 11.04 13.56 -13.96
N ASP A 24 10.57 12.63 -14.79
CA ASP A 24 9.15 12.37 -14.96
C ASP A 24 8.74 11.36 -13.90
N ALA A 25 7.86 11.77 -13.00
CA ALA A 25 7.34 10.95 -11.91
C ALA A 25 5.81 10.86 -12.02
N LEU A 26 5.29 9.64 -11.98
CA LEU A 26 3.86 9.36 -11.97
C LEU A 26 3.45 8.97 -10.56
N GLY A 27 2.46 9.67 -10.01
CA GLY A 27 1.84 9.36 -8.73
C GLY A 27 2.85 9.40 -7.58
N ILE A 28 3.39 10.58 -7.26
CA ILE A 28 4.15 10.78 -6.01
C ILE A 28 3.19 10.70 -4.84
N PHE A 29 3.56 9.94 -3.80
CA PHE A 29 2.72 9.74 -2.62
C PHE A 29 3.57 9.61 -1.35
N ASP A 30 2.91 9.86 -0.22
CA ASP A 30 3.42 9.72 1.15
C ASP A 30 2.63 8.66 1.94
N ASN A 31 1.47 8.22 1.44
CA ASN A 31 0.59 7.26 2.08
C ASN A 31 0.13 6.18 1.09
N ILE A 32 0.05 4.95 1.58
CA ILE A 32 -0.55 3.81 0.90
C ILE A 32 -1.70 3.29 1.77
N ILE A 33 -2.89 3.27 1.22
CA ILE A 33 -4.08 2.74 1.89
C ILE A 33 -4.43 1.39 1.28
N GLN A 34 -4.33 0.32 2.09
CA GLN A 34 -4.66 -1.04 1.65
C GLN A 34 -5.53 -1.75 2.70
N PRO A 35 -6.57 -2.48 2.28
CA PRO A 35 -7.47 -3.19 3.20
C PRO A 35 -6.85 -4.48 3.76
N VAL A 36 -5.80 -5.01 3.11
CA VAL A 36 -5.20 -6.30 3.45
C VAL A 36 -3.68 -6.18 3.41
N PHE A 37 -3.02 -6.80 4.38
CA PHE A 37 -1.58 -7.02 4.39
C PHE A 37 -1.28 -8.53 4.52
N PRO A 38 -0.18 -9.02 3.93
CA PRO A 38 0.79 -8.28 3.13
C PRO A 38 0.24 -7.90 1.73
N TYR A 39 0.64 -6.75 1.20
CA TYR A 39 0.23 -6.27 -0.12
C TYR A 39 1.44 -6.16 -1.07
N PRO A 40 1.46 -6.90 -2.19
CA PRO A 40 2.53 -6.80 -3.17
C PRO A 40 2.34 -5.54 -4.03
N PHE A 41 3.35 -4.67 -4.04
CA PHE A 41 3.38 -3.48 -4.88
C PHE A 41 4.27 -3.74 -6.10
N SER A 42 3.69 -3.70 -7.30
CA SER A 42 4.39 -4.12 -8.52
C SER A 42 5.58 -3.21 -8.84
N ASN A 43 5.41 -1.89 -8.71
CA ASN A 43 6.43 -0.90 -9.01
C ASN A 43 6.39 0.24 -7.99
N ILE A 44 7.50 0.47 -7.28
CA ILE A 44 7.71 1.69 -6.50
C ILE A 44 9.01 2.31 -6.98
N ALA A 45 9.01 3.62 -7.19
CA ALA A 45 10.20 4.38 -7.51
C ALA A 45 10.56 5.29 -6.33
N LEU A 46 11.81 5.22 -5.90
CA LEU A 46 12.39 6.16 -4.93
C LEU A 46 13.25 7.17 -5.67
N ILE A 47 12.94 8.45 -5.49
CA ILE A 47 13.66 9.57 -6.11
C ILE A 47 14.49 10.22 -5.01
N PHE A 48 15.80 10.06 -5.08
CA PHE A 48 16.73 10.67 -4.15
C PHE A 48 17.25 11.98 -4.73
N SER A 49 17.14 13.06 -3.97
CA SER A 49 17.69 14.37 -4.29
C SER A 49 18.74 14.79 -3.27
N PHE A 50 19.89 15.22 -3.76
CA PHE A 50 21.03 15.66 -2.95
C PHE A 50 21.45 17.07 -3.35
N GLU A 51 21.98 17.82 -2.39
CA GLU A 51 22.51 19.18 -2.59
C GLU A 51 23.90 19.33 -1.94
N LYS A 52 24.64 20.34 -2.40
CA LYS A 52 26.00 20.68 -1.90
C LYS A 52 26.98 19.51 -2.02
N MET A 53 26.86 18.78 -3.13
CA MET A 53 27.78 17.73 -3.54
C MET A 53 28.99 18.34 -4.23
N ASP A 54 30.17 18.18 -3.63
CA ASP A 54 31.42 18.73 -4.19
C ASP A 54 32.15 17.75 -5.12
N ARG A 55 31.73 16.48 -5.14
CA ARG A 55 32.33 15.37 -5.90
C ARG A 55 31.28 14.29 -6.20
N PRO A 56 31.53 13.39 -7.17
CA PRO A 56 30.78 12.16 -7.29
C PRO A 56 30.84 11.36 -5.98
N THR A 57 29.68 10.90 -5.51
CA THR A 57 29.54 10.20 -4.23
C THR A 57 28.76 8.91 -4.40
N VAL A 58 29.20 7.86 -3.71
CA VAL A 58 28.46 6.59 -3.62
C VAL A 58 27.67 6.61 -2.32
N PHE A 59 26.40 6.23 -2.42
CA PHE A 59 25.50 6.11 -1.29
C PHE A 59 25.12 4.65 -1.10
N GLU A 60 24.99 4.27 0.17
CA GLU A 60 24.29 3.06 0.59
C GLU A 60 22.92 3.48 1.12
N ILE A 61 21.88 2.76 0.71
CA ILE A 61 20.54 2.92 1.24
C ILE A 61 20.08 1.63 1.93
N ARG A 62 19.32 1.79 2.99
CA ARG A 62 18.70 0.69 3.73
C ARG A 62 17.24 1.03 3.93
N ILE A 63 16.36 0.24 3.32
CA ILE A 63 14.92 0.40 3.44
C ILE A 63 14.46 -0.45 4.63
N ASN A 64 13.77 0.18 5.57
CA ASN A 64 13.36 -0.43 6.81
C ASN A 64 11.83 -0.55 6.88
N ALA A 65 11.37 -1.63 7.50
CA ALA A 65 9.97 -1.87 7.84
C ALA A 65 9.54 -1.00 9.04
N PRO A 66 8.24 -0.94 9.35
CA PRO A 66 7.72 -0.21 10.51
C PRO A 66 8.29 -0.65 11.86
N ASP A 67 8.74 -1.90 11.99
CA ASP A 67 9.43 -2.43 13.16
C ASP A 67 10.96 -2.19 13.17
N ASP A 68 11.45 -1.33 12.28
CA ASP A 68 12.86 -1.03 12.01
C ASP A 68 13.69 -2.23 11.47
N SER A 69 13.04 -3.34 11.10
CA SER A 69 13.75 -4.45 10.45
C SER A 69 14.16 -4.07 9.02
N LEU A 70 15.34 -4.53 8.60
CA LEU A 70 15.87 -4.26 7.27
C LEU A 70 15.10 -5.06 6.22
N ILE A 71 14.44 -4.37 5.29
CA ILE A 71 13.77 -4.99 4.14
C ILE A 71 14.76 -5.21 3.00
N SER A 72 15.52 -4.17 2.66
CA SER A 72 16.41 -4.19 1.51
C SER A 72 17.55 -3.21 1.68
N GLN A 73 18.70 -3.53 1.10
CA GLN A 73 19.88 -2.69 1.06
C GLN A 73 20.40 -2.58 -0.38
N GLY A 74 20.89 -1.40 -0.76
CA GLY A 74 21.45 -1.18 -2.08
C GLY A 74 22.47 -0.05 -2.10
N GLU A 75 23.30 -0.02 -3.14
CA GLU A 75 24.29 1.03 -3.36
C GLU A 75 24.13 1.68 -4.73
N PHE A 76 24.36 2.99 -4.80
CA PHE A 76 24.38 3.71 -6.07
C PHE A 76 25.31 4.91 -6.05
N GLY A 77 25.90 5.21 -7.20
CA GLY A 77 26.66 6.44 -7.43
C GLY A 77 25.74 7.58 -7.90
N VAL A 78 26.04 8.79 -7.42
CA VAL A 78 25.41 10.04 -7.88
C VAL A 78 26.51 11.02 -8.32
N MET A 79 26.32 11.59 -9.50
CA MET A 79 27.19 12.66 -10.00
C MET A 79 26.51 14.03 -9.77
N PRO A 80 27.23 15.02 -9.22
CA PRO A 80 26.71 16.37 -9.09
C PRO A 80 26.62 17.08 -10.45
N ASP A 81 25.62 17.93 -10.60
CA ASP A 81 25.56 18.95 -11.63
C ASP A 81 26.51 20.12 -11.33
N SER A 82 26.59 21.10 -12.23
CA SER A 82 27.43 22.29 -12.09
C SER A 82 27.10 23.15 -10.85
N PHE A 83 25.96 22.92 -10.21
CA PHE A 83 25.51 23.63 -9.00
C PHE A 83 25.65 22.76 -7.73
N GLY A 84 26.21 21.55 -7.84
CA GLY A 84 26.39 20.62 -6.74
C GLY A 84 25.11 19.89 -6.34
N ASN A 85 24.13 19.77 -7.23
CA ASN A 85 22.93 18.94 -7.00
C ASN A 85 23.07 17.60 -7.71
N GLY A 86 22.59 16.53 -7.07
CA GLY A 86 22.57 15.21 -7.65
C GLY A 86 21.20 14.57 -7.48
N ARG A 87 20.79 13.76 -8.45
CA ARG A 87 19.55 12.98 -8.35
C ARG A 87 19.77 11.54 -8.76
N LYS A 88 19.05 10.62 -8.12
CA LYS A 88 19.02 9.20 -8.49
C LYS A 88 17.61 8.66 -8.36
N ILE A 89 17.22 7.85 -9.34
CA ILE A 89 15.99 7.05 -9.28
C ILE A 89 16.40 5.61 -8.97
N VAL A 90 15.74 5.02 -7.98
CA VAL A 90 15.84 3.61 -7.62
C VAL A 90 14.45 3.00 -7.81
N ASN A 91 14.30 2.15 -8.82
CA ASN A 91 13.05 1.44 -9.07
C ASN A 91 13.09 0.10 -8.32
N LEU A 92 12.13 -0.12 -7.45
CA LEU A 92 11.89 -1.33 -6.69
C LEU A 92 10.77 -2.10 -7.38
N SER A 93 11.10 -3.26 -7.93
CA SER A 93 10.12 -4.19 -8.49
C SER A 93 9.65 -5.16 -7.42
N ASN A 94 8.34 -5.43 -7.38
CA ASN A 94 7.72 -6.40 -6.47
C ASN A 94 8.03 -6.13 -4.98
N PHE A 95 7.89 -4.87 -4.56
CA PHE A 95 8.07 -4.50 -3.16
C PHE A 95 6.90 -5.03 -2.33
N LEU A 96 7.17 -5.82 -1.30
CA LEU A 96 6.13 -6.37 -0.42
C LEU A 96 5.92 -5.44 0.77
N VAL A 97 4.77 -4.79 0.85
CA VAL A 97 4.33 -4.06 2.04
C VAL A 97 3.76 -5.11 3.01
N ALA A 98 4.59 -5.57 3.95
CA ALA A 98 4.26 -6.72 4.79
C ALA A 98 3.25 -6.37 5.89
N GLU A 99 3.37 -5.17 6.44
CA GLU A 99 2.58 -4.69 7.57
C GLU A 99 2.27 -3.20 7.44
N ARG A 100 1.29 -2.77 8.26
CA ARG A 100 0.93 -1.37 8.45
C ARG A 100 2.01 -0.64 9.24
N GLY A 101 2.25 0.61 8.88
CA GLY A 101 3.11 1.53 9.60
C GLY A 101 4.01 2.34 8.67
N LEU A 102 4.96 3.05 9.29
CA LEU A 102 5.87 3.94 8.58
C LEU A 102 7.06 3.18 8.02
N TYR A 103 7.20 3.16 6.70
CA TYR A 103 8.40 2.65 6.05
C TYR A 103 9.40 3.79 5.90
N SER A 104 10.68 3.49 6.14
CA SER A 104 11.74 4.49 6.14
C SER A 104 12.94 4.05 5.31
N VAL A 105 13.83 5.00 5.01
CA VAL A 105 15.11 4.73 4.36
C VAL A 105 16.23 5.44 5.10
N ASP A 106 17.25 4.67 5.49
CA ASP A 106 18.52 5.23 5.93
C ASP A 106 19.39 5.51 4.72
N ILE A 107 20.02 6.67 4.71
CA ILE A 107 20.89 7.12 3.63
C ILE A 107 22.27 7.36 4.22
N LEU A 108 23.26 6.66 3.68
CA LEU A 108 24.64 6.69 4.16
C LEU A 108 25.58 7.04 3.00
N GLU A 109 26.56 7.92 3.26
CA GLU A 109 27.67 8.15 2.34
C GLU A 109 28.70 7.03 2.50
N LYS A 110 29.05 6.37 1.40
CA LYS A 110 30.11 5.37 1.39
C LYS A 110 31.48 6.06 1.29
N VAL A 111 32.29 5.90 2.34
CA VAL A 111 33.63 6.51 2.45
C VAL A 111 34.71 5.55 1.95
N SER A 112 34.57 4.26 2.25
CA SER A 112 35.39 3.15 1.76
C SER A 112 34.54 1.87 1.74
N GLU A 113 35.11 0.73 1.31
CA GLU A 113 34.36 -0.54 1.20
C GLU A 113 33.62 -0.91 2.51
N ASP A 114 34.31 -0.85 3.65
CA ASP A 114 33.73 -1.22 4.95
C ASP A 114 33.34 -0.01 5.83
N LYS A 115 33.30 1.20 5.26
CA LYS A 115 33.04 2.42 6.05
C LYS A 115 31.99 3.29 5.41
N VAL A 116 30.91 3.48 6.16
CA VAL A 116 29.80 4.35 5.81
C VAL A 116 29.66 5.45 6.86
N ASN A 117 29.28 6.65 6.40
CA ASN A 117 28.88 7.75 7.25
C ASN A 117 27.35 7.90 7.13
N PHE A 118 26.64 7.71 8.24
CA PHE A 118 25.21 7.97 8.27
C PHE A 118 24.92 9.44 8.02
N LEU A 119 24.01 9.73 7.09
CA LEU A 119 23.60 11.10 6.77
C LEU A 119 22.26 11.42 7.42
N LYS A 120 21.23 10.63 7.11
CA LYS A 120 19.86 10.88 7.53
C LYS A 120 18.97 9.65 7.29
N THR A 121 17.94 9.52 8.12
CA THR A 121 16.77 8.67 7.86
C THR A 121 15.64 9.54 7.30
N GLU A 122 15.02 9.12 6.21
CA GLU A 122 13.84 9.77 5.63
C GLU A 122 12.65 8.83 5.65
N GLU A 123 11.46 9.41 5.77
CA GLU A 123 10.20 8.71 5.65
C GLU A 123 9.93 8.40 4.17
N LEU A 124 9.61 7.15 3.84
CA LEU A 124 9.24 6.77 2.48
C LEU A 124 7.74 6.92 2.26
N PHE A 125 6.95 6.18 3.05
CA PHE A 125 5.50 6.24 3.03
C PHE A 125 4.93 5.57 4.28
N MET A 126 3.72 5.99 4.67
CA MET A 126 2.91 5.32 5.67
C MET A 126 1.97 4.32 4.98
N ALA A 127 2.02 3.05 5.37
CA ALA A 127 1.03 2.06 4.97
C ALA A 127 -0.05 1.96 6.06
N ASP A 128 -1.31 2.20 5.72
CA ASP A 128 -2.41 2.11 6.69
C ASP A 128 -3.64 1.43 6.11
N TYR A 129 -4.55 1.05 7.00
CA TYR A 129 -5.88 0.60 6.60
C TYR A 129 -6.75 1.77 6.13
N PRO A 130 -7.83 1.50 5.39
CA PRO A 130 -8.86 2.50 5.14
C PRO A 130 -9.27 3.22 6.44
N PRO A 131 -9.63 4.51 6.38
CA PRO A 131 -10.08 5.22 7.56
C PRO A 131 -11.34 4.56 8.11
N LYS A 132 -11.50 4.54 9.44
CA LYS A 132 -12.71 4.01 10.06
C LYS A 132 -13.89 4.94 9.78
N ARG A 133 -14.96 4.43 9.16
CA ARG A 133 -16.20 5.19 9.01
C ARG A 133 -16.92 5.26 10.35
N ARG A 134 -17.48 6.41 10.68
CA ARG A 134 -18.30 6.61 11.88
C ARG A 134 -19.73 6.84 11.45
N PHE A 135 -20.60 5.93 11.83
CA PHE A 135 -22.03 6.08 11.62
C PHE A 135 -22.68 6.71 12.85
N SER A 136 -23.59 7.66 12.64
CA SER A 136 -24.53 8.05 13.68
C SER A 136 -25.73 7.10 13.70
N GLN A 137 -26.51 7.07 14.78
CA GLN A 137 -27.71 6.23 14.81
C GLN A 137 -28.74 6.70 13.77
N GLU A 138 -28.84 8.01 13.54
CA GLU A 138 -29.71 8.60 12.53
C GLU A 138 -29.32 8.15 11.12
N GLU A 139 -28.03 8.18 10.79
CA GLU A 139 -27.51 7.74 9.48
C GLU A 139 -27.79 6.26 9.23
N ILE A 140 -27.63 5.41 10.25
CA ILE A 140 -27.95 3.98 10.13
C ILE A 140 -29.43 3.80 9.79
N GLN A 141 -30.33 4.47 10.52
CA GLN A 141 -31.77 4.36 10.27
C GLN A 141 -32.16 4.88 8.88
N GLU A 142 -31.53 5.96 8.43
CA GLU A 142 -31.73 6.51 7.08
C GLU A 142 -31.31 5.51 5.99
N ILE A 143 -30.11 4.92 6.11
CA ILE A 143 -29.63 3.90 5.16
C ILE A 143 -30.54 2.67 5.19
N LEU A 144 -30.95 2.19 6.37
CA LEU A 144 -31.83 1.03 6.50
C LEU A 144 -33.22 1.27 5.90
N ALA A 145 -33.74 2.50 5.98
CA ALA A 145 -35.02 2.87 5.39
C ALA A 145 -34.96 3.15 3.88
N THR A 146 -33.77 3.34 3.31
CA THR A 146 -33.59 3.67 1.89
C THR A 146 -33.58 2.40 1.05
N ASP A 147 -34.35 2.37 -0.04
CA ASP A 147 -34.35 1.25 -0.98
C ASP A 147 -33.24 1.41 -2.02
N GLY A 148 -32.70 0.28 -2.51
CA GLY A 148 -31.70 0.28 -3.58
C GLY A 148 -30.28 0.69 -3.16
N VAL A 149 -29.98 0.72 -1.85
CA VAL A 149 -28.64 0.97 -1.32
C VAL A 149 -28.04 -0.27 -0.65
N ILE A 150 -26.72 -0.30 -0.55
CA ILE A 150 -25.97 -1.39 0.08
C ILE A 150 -26.18 -1.33 1.60
N LYS A 151 -26.78 -2.39 2.16
CA LYS A 151 -26.98 -2.59 3.61
C LYS A 151 -26.21 -3.81 4.14
N MET A 152 -25.72 -4.63 3.23
CA MET A 152 -25.02 -5.88 3.50
C MET A 152 -24.00 -6.10 2.39
N VAL A 153 -22.82 -6.60 2.76
CA VAL A 153 -21.78 -6.98 1.83
C VAL A 153 -21.31 -8.40 2.14
N LYS A 154 -21.22 -9.21 1.09
CA LYS A 154 -20.58 -10.53 1.09
C LYS A 154 -19.15 -10.38 0.60
N THR A 155 -18.21 -11.01 1.29
CA THR A 155 -16.80 -10.96 0.92
C THR A 155 -16.14 -12.30 1.19
N ASP A 156 -15.22 -12.69 0.29
CA ASP A 156 -14.45 -13.91 0.43
C ASP A 156 -13.06 -13.56 0.93
N TYR A 157 -12.62 -14.25 1.98
CA TYR A 157 -11.30 -14.05 2.54
C TYR A 157 -10.46 -15.33 2.47
N LYS A 158 -9.28 -15.19 1.87
CA LYS A 158 -8.22 -16.18 1.90
C LYS A 158 -6.88 -15.44 2.07
N PRO A 159 -6.10 -15.74 3.13
CA PRO A 159 -4.83 -15.07 3.35
C PRO A 159 -3.90 -15.22 2.16
N VAL A 160 -3.15 -14.15 1.84
CA VAL A 160 -2.19 -14.13 0.72
C VAL A 160 -1.19 -15.30 0.82
N LYS A 161 -0.75 -15.64 2.04
CA LYS A 161 0.14 -16.78 2.34
C LYS A 161 -0.42 -18.13 1.86
N TYR A 162 -1.74 -18.27 1.83
CA TYR A 162 -2.43 -19.50 1.43
C TYR A 162 -3.18 -19.34 0.11
N ILE A 163 -3.01 -18.24 -0.63
CA ILE A 163 -3.80 -17.94 -1.84
C ILE A 163 -3.68 -19.06 -2.89
N GLN A 164 -2.52 -19.71 -2.99
CA GLN A 164 -2.24 -20.81 -3.92
C GLN A 164 -2.59 -22.20 -3.36
N ASP A 165 -2.98 -22.31 -2.09
CA ASP A 165 -3.32 -23.60 -1.47
C ASP A 165 -4.75 -23.99 -1.81
N GLU A 166 -4.91 -24.88 -2.79
CA GLU A 166 -6.23 -25.39 -3.23
C GLU A 166 -6.99 -26.17 -2.15
N THR A 167 -6.32 -26.62 -1.08
CA THR A 167 -6.97 -27.36 0.01
C THR A 167 -7.64 -26.46 1.05
N LEU A 168 -7.38 -25.16 1.00
CA LEU A 168 -8.00 -24.17 1.86
C LEU A 168 -9.09 -23.42 1.08
N GLU A 169 -10.34 -23.73 1.37
CA GLU A 169 -11.47 -22.96 0.86
C GLU A 169 -11.47 -21.53 1.43
N PRO A 170 -11.83 -20.51 0.65
CA PRO A 170 -12.07 -19.16 1.16
C PRO A 170 -13.16 -19.16 2.23
N ILE A 171 -13.04 -18.25 3.19
CA ILE A 171 -14.09 -18.02 4.18
C ILE A 171 -15.04 -16.98 3.61
N HIS A 172 -16.30 -17.36 3.46
CA HIS A 172 -17.37 -16.48 2.98
C HIS A 172 -17.94 -15.67 4.15
N PHE A 173 -17.54 -14.41 4.27
CA PHE A 173 -18.03 -13.50 5.30
C PHE A 173 -19.23 -12.69 4.81
N GLN A 174 -20.13 -12.41 5.74
CA GLN A 174 -21.22 -11.47 5.54
C GLN A 174 -21.15 -10.38 6.63
N LEU A 175 -21.10 -9.12 6.21
CA LEU A 175 -21.15 -7.98 7.10
C LEU A 175 -22.39 -7.14 6.81
N PHE A 176 -23.18 -6.90 7.86
CA PHE A 176 -24.40 -6.13 7.81
C PHE A 176 -24.22 -4.76 8.46
N LEU A 177 -24.98 -3.78 7.99
CA LEU A 177 -25.16 -2.52 8.69
C LEU A 177 -26.02 -2.71 9.96
N ASP A 178 -27.04 -3.58 9.90
CA ASP A 178 -27.82 -4.02 11.06
C ASP A 178 -27.31 -5.39 11.57
N PRO A 179 -26.69 -5.46 12.77
CA PRO A 179 -26.15 -6.71 13.31
C PRO A 179 -27.20 -7.77 13.67
N SER A 180 -28.49 -7.41 13.67
CA SER A 180 -29.58 -8.33 14.03
C SER A 180 -30.08 -9.19 12.86
N GLU A 181 -29.63 -8.89 11.64
CA GLU A 181 -29.98 -9.64 10.43
C GLU A 181 -29.42 -11.07 10.46
N GLU A 182 -30.17 -12.00 9.87
CA GLU A 182 -29.77 -13.40 9.78
C GLU A 182 -28.69 -13.61 8.72
N VAL A 183 -27.64 -14.36 9.07
CA VAL A 183 -26.58 -14.76 8.14
C VAL A 183 -27.11 -15.83 7.20
N GLU A 184 -26.83 -15.68 5.90
CA GLU A 184 -27.27 -16.63 4.90
C GLU A 184 -26.53 -17.97 4.98
N GLU A 185 -27.17 -19.04 4.49
CA GLU A 185 -26.56 -20.38 4.46
C GLU A 185 -25.27 -20.38 3.62
N GLY A 186 -24.20 -20.96 4.18
CA GLY A 186 -22.87 -20.99 3.56
C GLY A 186 -21.99 -19.79 3.89
N PHE A 187 -22.52 -18.76 4.56
CA PHE A 187 -21.77 -17.61 5.04
C PHE A 187 -21.55 -17.67 6.56
N VAL A 188 -20.55 -16.93 7.02
CA VAL A 188 -20.32 -16.66 8.44
C VAL A 188 -20.40 -15.15 8.70
N ALA A 189 -20.90 -14.77 9.87
CA ALA A 189 -20.87 -13.37 10.29
C ALA A 189 -19.42 -12.85 10.35
N PHE A 190 -19.20 -11.62 9.88
CA PHE A 190 -17.90 -10.98 10.00
C PHE A 190 -17.54 -10.79 11.50
N PRO A 191 -16.35 -11.23 11.94
CA PRO A 191 -16.00 -11.27 13.36
C PRO A 191 -15.98 -9.88 14.00
N GLU A 192 -16.59 -9.74 15.19
CA GLU A 192 -16.69 -8.45 15.91
C GLU A 192 -15.33 -7.87 16.31
N ASN A 193 -14.34 -8.72 16.57
CA ASN A 193 -12.99 -8.34 16.97
C ASN A 193 -12.02 -8.17 15.80
N ASP A 194 -12.53 -8.21 14.56
CA ASP A 194 -11.76 -8.10 13.33
C ASP A 194 -10.68 -9.16 13.15
N LYS A 195 -10.83 -10.33 13.79
CA LYS A 195 -9.83 -11.39 13.74
C LYS A 195 -10.42 -12.72 13.31
N VAL A 196 -9.67 -13.45 12.50
CA VAL A 196 -9.96 -14.83 12.13
C VAL A 196 -8.75 -15.71 12.38
N GLU A 197 -8.97 -16.90 12.92
CA GLU A 197 -7.92 -17.91 13.08
C GLU A 197 -8.01 -18.91 11.94
N ILE A 198 -6.91 -19.07 11.20
CA ILE A 198 -6.81 -20.03 10.09
C ILE A 198 -5.54 -20.84 10.31
N ARG A 199 -5.71 -22.16 10.50
CA ARG A 199 -4.61 -23.11 10.74
C ARG A 199 -3.68 -22.71 11.91
N GLY A 200 -4.24 -22.14 12.98
CA GLY A 200 -3.50 -21.73 14.18
C GLY A 200 -2.82 -20.36 14.08
N GLU A 201 -3.00 -19.63 12.98
CA GLU A 201 -2.50 -18.26 12.80
C GLU A 201 -3.67 -17.26 12.84
N ILE A 202 -3.46 -16.13 13.51
CA ILE A 202 -4.46 -15.06 13.63
C ILE A 202 -4.22 -14.04 12.51
N PHE A 203 -5.27 -13.75 11.74
CA PHE A 203 -5.28 -12.75 10.68
C PHE A 203 -6.15 -11.57 11.06
N ASP A 204 -5.65 -10.36 10.80
CA ASP A 204 -6.34 -9.10 11.04
C ASP A 204 -7.17 -8.70 9.80
N LEU A 205 -8.48 -8.55 10.00
CA LEU A 205 -9.49 -8.19 9.00
C LEU A 205 -9.94 -6.72 9.14
N THR A 206 -9.31 -5.92 10.01
CA THR A 206 -9.69 -4.53 10.29
C THR A 206 -9.80 -3.72 9.00
N GLY A 207 -8.84 -3.86 8.08
CA GLY A 207 -8.86 -3.12 6.82
C GLY A 207 -10.01 -3.52 5.90
N ILE A 208 -10.36 -4.81 5.85
CA ILE A 208 -11.50 -5.33 5.09
C ILE A 208 -12.80 -4.78 5.67
N ARG A 209 -13.00 -4.84 7.00
CA ARG A 209 -14.18 -4.26 7.65
C ARG A 209 -14.34 -2.80 7.25
N ARG A 210 -13.28 -2.00 7.41
CA ARG A 210 -13.35 -0.56 7.14
C ARG A 210 -13.64 -0.28 5.66
N GLN A 211 -13.06 -1.06 4.74
CA GLN A 211 -13.40 -0.93 3.33
C GLN A 211 -14.89 -1.19 3.08
N ILE A 212 -15.45 -2.24 3.67
CA ILE A 212 -16.88 -2.59 3.56
C ILE A 212 -17.75 -1.51 4.17
N GLU A 213 -17.40 -0.97 5.34
CA GLU A 213 -18.15 0.11 5.99
C GLU A 213 -18.33 1.32 5.06
N TRP A 214 -17.33 1.64 4.23
CA TRP A 214 -17.46 2.73 3.25
C TRP A 214 -18.45 2.45 2.11
N MET A 215 -18.82 1.19 1.88
CA MET A 215 -19.80 0.80 0.86
C MET A 215 -21.24 1.00 1.33
N PHE A 216 -21.52 0.97 2.64
CA PHE A 216 -22.89 1.07 3.14
C PHE A 216 -23.56 2.40 2.75
N GLY A 217 -24.82 2.33 2.31
CA GLY A 217 -25.57 3.49 1.85
C GLY A 217 -25.20 3.98 0.44
N GLN A 218 -24.20 3.39 -0.21
CA GLN A 218 -24.01 3.61 -1.65
C GLN A 218 -25.09 2.89 -2.46
N GLU A 219 -25.39 3.39 -3.65
CA GLU A 219 -26.33 2.74 -4.57
C GLU A 219 -25.86 1.32 -4.87
N MET A 220 -26.81 0.39 -4.95
CA MET A 220 -26.54 -0.96 -5.43
C MET A 220 -25.94 -0.89 -6.84
N PRO A 221 -24.89 -1.68 -7.13
CA PRO A 221 -24.35 -1.76 -8.48
C PRO A 221 -25.45 -2.12 -9.46
N LYS A 222 -25.52 -1.40 -10.58
CA LYS A 222 -26.39 -1.82 -11.70
C LYS A 222 -25.82 -3.13 -12.23
N GLU A 223 -26.67 -4.14 -12.39
CA GLU A 223 -26.27 -5.35 -13.10
C GLU A 223 -25.73 -4.92 -14.48
N GLU A 224 -24.45 -5.19 -14.74
CA GLU A 224 -23.94 -5.06 -16.09
C GLU A 224 -24.72 -6.07 -16.93
N GLU A 225 -25.48 -5.58 -17.92
CA GLU A 225 -26.00 -6.43 -18.98
C GLU A 225 -24.81 -7.20 -19.56
N THR A 226 -24.75 -8.49 -19.26
CA THR A 226 -23.79 -9.42 -19.85
C THR A 226 -23.88 -9.22 -21.36
N LYS A 227 -22.90 -8.52 -21.95
CA LYS A 227 -22.77 -8.46 -23.40
C LYS A 227 -22.48 -9.87 -23.84
N GLU A 228 -23.50 -10.56 -24.35
CA GLU A 228 -23.30 -11.73 -25.18
C GLU A 228 -22.31 -11.31 -26.27
N GLU A 229 -21.09 -11.83 -26.20
CA GLU A 229 -20.15 -11.77 -27.31
C GLU A 229 -20.78 -12.55 -28.46
N THR A 230 -21.48 -11.86 -29.36
CA THR A 230 -21.76 -12.39 -30.68
C THR A 230 -20.43 -12.62 -31.38
N THR A 231 -19.99 -13.87 -31.38
CA THR A 231 -18.99 -14.37 -32.30
C THR A 231 -19.63 -14.38 -33.69
N GLU A 232 -19.39 -13.34 -34.48
CA GLU A 232 -19.58 -13.41 -35.94
C GLU A 232 -18.26 -13.86 -36.57
N GLU A 233 -18.33 -15.00 -37.26
CA GLU A 233 -17.31 -15.60 -38.12
C GLU A 233 -17.00 -14.74 -39.37
#